data_AF-X0SAX0-F1
#
_entry.id   AF-X0SAX0-F1
#
_cell.length_a   1.000
_cell.length_b   1.000
_cell.length_c   1.000
_cell.angle_alpha   90.00
_cell.angle_beta   90.00
_cell.angle_gamma   90.00
#
_symmetry.space_group_name_H-M   'P 1'
#
loop_
_entity.id
_entity.type
_entity.pdbx_description
1 polymer ?
#
loop_
_entity_poly.entity_id
_entity_poly.type
_entity_poly.pdbx_seq_one_letter_code
_entity_poly.pdbx_strand_id
1 'polypeptide(L)'
;MDTEAMKKILSQFSDLNTIAVSFLGGEPFLRKDVCELAEYGHNNNLITQVSTNGINLGSMVDRGTAAFDVIVISLDVVDRELYHEIRGVDKYETVVDNIKAAQELSEENKCNILINT
;
A
#
# COMPACT_ATOMS: atom_id res chain seq x y z
N MET A 1 5.66 15.74 -8.37
CA MET A 1 4.27 16.21 -8.46
C MET A 1 3.76 16.40 -7.05
N ASP A 2 3.28 17.60 -6.73
CA ASP A 2 2.74 17.92 -5.42
C ASP A 2 1.38 17.23 -5.17
N THR A 3 0.87 17.37 -3.95
CA THR A 3 -0.37 16.76 -3.48
C THR A 3 -1.58 17.25 -4.27
N GLU A 4 -1.67 18.55 -4.54
CA GLU A 4 -2.83 19.15 -5.22
C GLU A 4 -2.92 18.72 -6.69
N ALA A 5 -1.78 18.61 -7.38
CA ALA A 5 -1.75 18.06 -8.73
C ALA A 5 -2.18 16.58 -8.78
N MET A 6 -1.78 15.77 -7.79
CA MET A 6 -2.24 14.39 -7.67
C MET A 6 -3.77 14.32 -7.42
N LYS A 7 -4.30 15.12 -6.50
CA LYS A 7 -5.75 15.19 -6.24
C LYS A 7 -6.54 15.56 -7.49
N LYS A 8 -6.06 16.54 -8.26
CA LYS A 8 -6.68 16.93 -9.53
C LYS A 8 -6.74 15.75 -10.52
N ILE A 9 -5.67 14.95 -10.61
CA ILE A 9 -5.64 13.76 -11.46
C ILE A 9 -6.61 12.69 -10.96
N LEU A 10 -6.69 12.46 -9.64
CA LEU A 10 -7.64 11.52 -9.07
C LEU A 10 -9.09 11.90 -9.37
N SER A 11 -9.45 13.19 -9.27
CA SER A 11 -10.77 13.66 -9.68
C SER A 11 -11.02 13.46 -11.17
N GLN A 12 -10.03 13.72 -12.03
CA GLN A 12 -10.15 13.44 -13.47
C GLN A 12 -10.35 11.95 -13.77
N PHE A 13 -9.70 11.05 -13.04
CA PHE A 13 -9.94 9.62 -13.20
C PHE A 13 -11.36 9.23 -12.81
N SER A 14 -11.89 9.81 -11.73
CA SER A 14 -13.28 9.64 -11.33
C SER A 14 -14.25 10.13 -12.42
N ASP A 15 -14.03 11.33 -12.97
CA ASP A 15 -14.84 11.90 -14.06
C ASP A 15 -14.84 11.01 -15.33
N LEU A 16 -13.76 10.25 -15.53
CA LEU A 16 -13.61 9.30 -16.63
C LEU A 16 -14.19 7.90 -16.32
N ASN A 17 -14.90 7.73 -15.20
CA ASN A 17 -15.42 6.45 -14.71
C ASN A 17 -14.34 5.39 -14.48
N THR A 18 -13.14 5.82 -14.07
CA THR A 18 -12.12 4.89 -13.60
C THR A 18 -12.61 4.19 -12.34
N ILE A 19 -12.44 2.88 -12.26
CA ILE A 19 -12.95 2.08 -11.12
C ILE A 19 -11.91 2.01 -10.00
N ALA A 20 -10.64 1.85 -10.35
CA ALA A 20 -9.57 1.62 -9.38
C ALA A 20 -8.30 2.39 -9.75
N VAL A 21 -7.56 2.80 -8.73
CA VAL A 21 -6.24 3.41 -8.87
C VAL A 21 -5.24 2.70 -7.96
N SER A 22 -4.07 2.37 -8.52
CA SER A 22 -2.99 1.72 -7.78
C SER A 22 -1.84 2.70 -7.56
N PHE A 23 -1.49 2.91 -6.29
CA PHE A 23 -0.33 3.68 -5.87
C PHE A 23 0.90 2.78 -5.91
N LEU A 24 1.75 3.05 -6.90
CA LEU A 24 3.00 2.35 -7.17
C LEU A 24 4.19 3.32 -7.02
N GLY A 25 5.35 2.92 -7.53
CA GLY A 25 6.56 3.74 -7.61
C GLY A 25 7.78 2.94 -7.17
N GLY A 26 8.67 3.59 -6.40
CA GLY A 26 9.66 2.87 -5.59
C GLY A 26 8.95 2.22 -4.40
N GLU A 27 9.03 2.85 -3.22
CA GLU A 27 8.22 2.45 -2.07
C GLU A 27 7.18 3.54 -1.75
N PRO A 28 5.87 3.28 -1.98
CA PRO A 28 4.83 4.29 -1.81
C PRO A 28 4.74 4.86 -0.39
N PHE A 29 4.99 4.06 0.65
CA PHE A 29 4.94 4.54 2.04
C PHE A 29 6.07 5.52 2.42
N LEU A 30 7.07 5.73 1.54
CA LEU A 30 8.04 6.82 1.71
C LEU A 30 7.45 8.20 1.36
N ARG A 31 6.35 8.24 0.61
CA ARG A 31 5.65 9.48 0.27
C ARG A 31 4.72 9.87 1.43
N LYS A 32 5.02 11.01 2.07
CA LYS A 32 4.36 11.47 3.30
C LYS A 32 2.84 11.64 3.20
N ASP A 33 2.33 12.02 2.04
CA ASP A 33 0.93 12.29 1.74
C ASP A 33 0.22 11.11 1.05
N VAL A 34 0.83 9.92 0.96
CA VAL A 34 0.26 8.81 0.18
C VAL A 34 -1.09 8.34 0.71
N CYS A 35 -1.27 8.26 2.03
CA CYS A 35 -2.55 7.89 2.64
C CYS A 35 -3.61 8.98 2.46
N GLU A 36 -3.22 10.27 2.49
CA GLU A 36 -4.15 11.38 2.20
C GLU A 36 -4.66 11.29 0.76
N LEU A 37 -3.78 10.96 -0.19
CA LEU A 37 -4.15 10.79 -1.58
C LEU A 37 -5.06 9.57 -1.79
N ALA A 38 -4.82 8.48 -1.07
CA ALA A 38 -5.69 7.31 -1.09
C ALA A 38 -7.08 7.63 -0.57
N GLU A 39 -7.19 8.28 0.59
CA GLU A 39 -8.49 8.72 1.13
C GLU A 39 -9.21 9.68 0.19
N TYR A 40 -8.47 10.60 -0.45
CA TYR A 40 -9.04 11.47 -1.46
C TYR A 40 -9.60 10.67 -2.63
N GLY A 41 -8.86 9.70 -3.16
CA GLY A 41 -9.32 8.81 -4.23
C GLY A 41 -10.56 8.02 -3.84
N HIS A 42 -10.55 7.41 -2.66
CA HIS A 42 -11.67 6.65 -2.10
C HIS A 42 -12.93 7.50 -2.00
N ASN A 43 -12.82 8.71 -1.45
CA ASN A 43 -13.92 9.67 -1.35
C ASN A 43 -14.41 10.20 -2.72
N ASN A 44 -13.61 10.02 -3.79
CA ASN A 44 -13.99 10.30 -5.17
C ASN A 44 -14.44 9.03 -5.92
N ASN A 45 -14.97 8.02 -5.20
CA ASN A 45 -15.51 6.78 -5.77
C ASN A 45 -14.47 5.91 -6.53
N LEU A 46 -13.19 6.03 -6.22
CA LEU A 46 -12.15 5.15 -6.73
C LEU A 46 -11.82 4.06 -5.70
N ILE A 47 -11.70 2.81 -6.14
CA ILE A 47 -11.05 1.77 -5.33
C ILE A 47 -9.56 2.08 -5.28
N THR A 48 -9.00 2.19 -4.08
CA THR A 48 -7.61 2.55 -3.88
C THR A 48 -6.77 1.35 -3.46
N GLN A 49 -5.70 1.12 -4.20
CA GLN A 49 -4.75 0.05 -3.94
C GLN A 49 -3.35 0.63 -3.73
N VAL A 50 -2.54 0.06 -2.85
CA VAL A 50 -1.10 0.31 -2.80
C VAL A 50 -0.31 -0.99 -2.97
N SER A 51 0.82 -0.93 -3.69
CA SER A 51 1.78 -2.03 -3.73
C SER A 51 3.06 -1.64 -2.98
N THR A 52 3.43 -2.39 -1.95
CA THR A 52 4.55 -2.10 -1.06
C THR A 52 5.51 -3.30 -0.94
N ASN A 53 6.78 -3.03 -0.64
CA ASN A 53 7.70 -4.07 -0.20
C ASN A 53 7.46 -4.54 1.24
N GLY A 54 6.54 -3.90 1.97
CA GLY A 54 6.13 -4.28 3.32
C GLY A 54 7.08 -3.87 4.44
N ILE A 55 8.27 -3.33 4.15
CA ILE A 55 9.27 -3.00 5.19
C ILE A 55 8.79 -1.85 6.07
N ASN A 56 8.21 -0.80 5.47
CA ASN A 56 7.71 0.39 6.19
C ASN A 56 6.25 0.27 6.62
N LEU A 57 5.60 -0.86 6.31
CA LEU A 57 4.19 -1.06 6.61
C LEU A 57 3.94 -1.07 8.12
N GLY A 58 4.87 -1.57 8.95
CA GLY A 58 4.72 -1.64 10.41
C GLY A 58 4.35 -0.30 11.07
N SER A 59 5.02 0.80 10.71
CA SER A 59 4.68 2.14 11.22
C SER A 59 3.44 2.76 10.58
N MET A 60 2.96 2.16 9.49
CA MET A 60 1.85 2.64 8.68
C MET A 60 0.64 1.71 8.76
N VAL A 61 0.62 0.66 9.59
CA VAL A 61 -0.45 -0.36 9.53
C VAL A 61 -1.81 0.29 9.77
N ASP A 62 -1.97 1.03 10.86
CA ASP A 62 -3.23 1.70 11.19
C ASP A 62 -3.64 2.68 10.08
N ARG A 63 -2.72 3.57 9.70
CA ARG A 63 -3.01 4.63 8.73
C ARG A 63 -3.18 4.12 7.31
N GLY A 64 -2.46 3.07 6.93
CA GLY A 64 -2.48 2.45 5.62
C GLY A 64 -3.74 1.62 5.44
N THR A 65 -4.06 0.74 6.38
CA THR A 65 -5.27 -0.10 6.32
C THR A 65 -6.54 0.75 6.40
N ALA A 66 -6.54 1.88 7.12
CA ALA A 66 -7.67 2.80 7.13
C ALA A 66 -7.80 3.65 5.84
N ALA A 67 -6.72 3.83 5.07
CA ALA A 67 -6.70 4.72 3.91
C ALA A 67 -6.86 3.99 2.57
N PHE A 68 -6.46 2.72 2.48
CA PHE A 68 -6.51 1.93 1.25
C PHE A 68 -7.56 0.83 1.33
N ASP A 69 -8.27 0.63 0.22
CA ASP A 69 -9.17 -0.51 0.06
C ASP A 69 -8.40 -1.83 -0.09
N VAL A 70 -7.20 -1.78 -0.67
CA VAL A 70 -6.34 -2.94 -0.92
C VAL A 70 -4.87 -2.62 -0.68
N ILE A 71 -4.18 -3.44 0.12
CA ILE A 71 -2.73 -3.40 0.27
C ILE A 71 -2.16 -4.69 -0.32
N VAL A 72 -1.31 -4.55 -1.35
CA VAL A 72 -0.58 -5.64 -1.98
C VAL A 72 0.86 -5.62 -1.47
N ILE A 73 1.30 -6.72 -0.86
CA ILE A 73 2.62 -6.84 -0.25
C ILE A 73 3.47 -7.79 -1.08
N SER A 74 4.59 -7.27 -1.61
CA SER A 74 5.51 -8.04 -2.43
C SER A 74 6.53 -8.80 -1.59
N LEU A 75 6.34 -10.12 -1.53
CA LEU A 75 7.22 -11.06 -0.84
C LEU A 75 7.67 -12.13 -1.83
N ASP A 76 8.78 -11.87 -2.53
CA ASP A 76 9.23 -12.69 -3.66
C ASP A 76 9.60 -14.12 -3.27
N VAL A 77 10.06 -14.32 -2.03
CA VAL A 77 10.52 -15.61 -1.51
C VAL A 77 10.21 -15.75 -0.02
N VAL A 78 9.91 -16.98 0.40
CA VAL A 78 9.65 -17.37 1.81
C VAL A 78 10.89 -17.96 2.50
N ASP A 79 12.07 -17.69 1.94
CA ASP A 79 13.36 -18.08 2.49
C ASP A 79 14.16 -16.81 2.82
N ARG A 80 14.68 -16.70 4.05
CA ARG A 80 15.35 -15.49 4.53
C ARG A 80 16.67 -15.24 3.82
N GLU A 81 17.45 -16.27 3.52
CA GLU A 81 18.76 -16.12 2.88
C GLU A 81 18.57 -15.65 1.44
N LEU A 82 17.64 -16.27 0.71
CA LEU A 82 17.27 -15.89 -0.64
C LEU A 82 16.58 -14.52 -0.68
N TYR A 83 15.79 -14.16 0.33
CA TYR A 83 15.22 -12.81 0.46
C TYR A 83 16.34 -11.77 0.55
N HIS A 84 17.35 -12.02 1.39
CA HIS A 84 18.49 -11.13 1.51
C HIS A 84 19.29 -11.03 0.21
N GLU A 85 19.47 -12.15 -0.52
CA GLU A 85 20.13 -12.18 -1.81
C GLU A 85 19.38 -11.35 -2.88
N ILE A 86 18.05 -11.52 -2.98
CA ILE A 86 17.23 -10.84 -3.99
C ILE A 86 16.98 -9.37 -3.65
N ARG A 87 16.64 -9.09 -2.39
CA ARG A 87 16.22 -7.75 -1.94
C ARG A 87 17.39 -6.88 -1.46
N GLY A 88 18.55 -7.50 -1.18
CA GLY A 88 19.73 -6.81 -0.66
C GLY A 88 19.57 -6.27 0.77
N VAL A 89 18.55 -6.73 1.51
CA VAL A 89 18.26 -6.29 2.88
C VAL A 89 17.80 -7.47 3.75
N ASP A 90 18.29 -7.53 4.99
CA ASP A 90 17.89 -8.56 5.96
C ASP A 90 16.65 -8.09 6.75
N LYS A 91 15.50 -8.09 6.07
CA LYS A 91 14.22 -7.59 6.58
C LYS A 91 13.06 -8.58 6.46
N TYR A 92 13.35 -9.84 6.13
CA TYR A 92 12.34 -10.88 5.97
C TYR A 92 11.37 -10.97 7.15
N GLU A 93 11.90 -11.16 8.37
CA GLU A 93 11.07 -11.27 9.58
C GLU A 93 10.26 -10.00 9.85
N THR A 94 10.86 -8.82 9.60
CA THR A 94 10.15 -7.55 9.73
C THR A 94 8.95 -7.47 8.79
N VAL A 95 9.10 -7.92 7.53
CA VAL A 95 8.00 -7.93 6.57
C VAL A 95 6.93 -8.93 6.99
N VAL A 96 7.32 -10.13 7.44
CA VAL A 96 6.38 -11.15 7.94
C VAL A 96 5.56 -10.63 9.13
N ASP A 97 6.20 -9.96 10.09
CA ASP A 97 5.50 -9.40 11.24
C ASP A 97 4.58 -8.23 10.85
N ASN A 98 5.00 -7.40 9.90
CA ASN A 98 4.16 -6.33 9.36
C ASN A 98 2.94 -6.88 8.60
N ILE A 99 3.08 -7.99 7.87
CA ILE A 99 1.96 -8.67 7.21
C ILE A 99 0.93 -9.13 8.24
N LYS A 100 1.37 -9.78 9.33
CA LYS A 100 0.46 -10.25 10.40
C LYS A 100 -0.30 -9.07 11.03
N ALA A 101 0.41 -8.01 11.39
CA ALA A 101 -0.21 -6.81 11.96
C ALA A 101 -1.24 -6.20 11.00
N ALA A 102 -0.93 -6.13 9.70
CA ALA A 102 -1.87 -5.64 8.70
C ALA A 102 -3.11 -6.54 8.57
N GLN A 103 -2.95 -7.86 8.63
CA GLN A 103 -4.09 -8.79 8.59
C GLN A 103 -5.01 -8.61 9.79
N GLU A 104 -4.46 -8.43 11.00
CA GLU A 104 -5.25 -8.22 12.23
C GLU A 104 -6.15 -6.97 12.15
N LEU A 105 -5.66 -5.88 11.57
CA LEU A 105 -6.41 -4.62 11.40
C LEU A 105 -7.30 -4.59 10.15
N SER A 106 -7.09 -5.51 9.22
CA SER A 106 -7.73 -5.48 7.90
C SER A 106 -9.26 -5.63 7.97
N GLU A 107 -9.77 -6.47 8.86
CA GLU A 107 -11.21 -6.72 9.01
C GLU A 107 -11.95 -5.49 9.56
N GLU A 108 -11.37 -4.83 10.58
CA GLU A 108 -11.92 -3.62 11.19
C GLU A 108 -11.98 -2.48 10.17
N ASN A 109 -10.90 -2.30 9.42
CA ASN A 109 -10.77 -1.21 8.45
C ASN A 109 -11.37 -1.54 7.08
N LYS A 110 -11.92 -2.75 6.88
CA LYS A 110 -12.43 -3.25 5.59
C LYS A 110 -11.41 -3.14 4.45
N CYS A 111 -10.13 -3.36 4.78
CA CYS A 111 -9.02 -3.37 3.85
C CYS A 111 -8.72 -4.80 3.43
N ASN A 112 -8.43 -5.04 2.16
CA ASN A 112 -7.97 -6.36 1.71
C ASN A 112 -6.44 -6.41 1.71
N ILE A 113 -5.87 -7.41 2.39
CA ILE A 113 -4.43 -7.69 2.34
C ILE A 113 -4.17 -8.81 1.35
N LEU A 114 -3.38 -8.52 0.32
CA LEU A 114 -2.95 -9.49 -0.68
C LEU A 114 -1.43 -9.62 -0.63
N ILE A 115 -0.92 -10.82 -0.89
CA ILE A 115 0.52 -11.09 -0.99
C ILE A 115 0.79 -11.52 -2.42
N ASN A 116 1.73 -10.84 -3.10
CA ASN A 116 2.24 -11.30 -4.38
C ASN A 116 3.63 -11.92 -4.18
N THR A 117 3.72 -13.20 -4.55
CA THR A 117 4.93 -14.04 -4.55
C THR A 117 5.36 -14.31 -5.98
#